data_AF-A0A443KKQ8-F1
#
_entry.id   AF-A0A443KKQ8-F1
#
_cell.length_a   1.000
_cell.length_b   1.000
_cell.length_c   1.000
_cell.angle_alpha   90.00
_cell.angle_beta   90.00
_cell.angle_gamma   90.00
#
_symmetry.space_group_name_H-M   'P 1'
#
loop_
_entity.id
_entity.type
_entity.pdbx_description
1 polymer ?
#
loop_
_entity_poly.entity_id
_entity_poly.type
_entity_poly.pdbx_seq_one_letter_code
_entity_poly.pdbx_strand_id
1 'polypeptide(L)'
;MVLGACAGSQDTTNLHLDRDVVAVVGLDSSNVRMCAGMPSAITITGEDEEIWFYQTSIPRRDLSLGIPIPVLGAATGNVSLNNSTSCSTQFRFVDGRVVEAYPSGLTRLMGEQQAYCMTKIDECANYARSHK
;
A
#
# COMPACT_ATOMS: atom_id res chain seq x y z
N MET A 1 37.50 -24.32 -2.40
CA MET A 1 36.37 -23.49 -2.87
C MET A 1 35.11 -23.94 -2.17
N VAL A 2 34.64 -23.19 -1.18
CA VAL A 2 33.22 -23.15 -0.80
C VAL A 2 32.95 -21.70 -0.40
N LEU A 3 32.53 -20.89 -1.37
CA LEU A 3 31.99 -19.56 -1.07
C LEU A 3 30.58 -19.80 -0.51
N GLY A 4 30.49 -19.83 0.82
CA GLY A 4 29.22 -19.82 1.53
C GLY A 4 28.52 -18.49 1.30
N ALA A 5 27.63 -18.46 0.31
CA ALA A 5 26.66 -17.37 0.19
C ALA A 5 25.66 -17.53 1.34
N CYS A 6 25.79 -16.68 2.36
CA CYS A 6 24.68 -16.37 3.22
C CYS A 6 23.63 -15.70 2.34
N ALA A 7 22.69 -16.49 1.80
CA ALA A 7 21.44 -15.99 1.25
C ALA A 7 20.63 -15.44 2.42
N GLY A 8 21.02 -14.26 2.91
CA GLY A 8 20.08 -13.38 3.59
C GLY A 8 19.03 -13.05 2.56
N SER A 9 17.83 -13.59 2.73
CA SER A 9 16.65 -13.13 2.01
C SER A 9 16.56 -11.63 2.25
N GLN A 10 17.10 -10.82 1.33
CA GLN A 10 16.91 -9.38 1.38
C GLN A 10 15.41 -9.19 1.20
N ASP A 11 14.80 -8.62 2.22
CA ASP A 11 13.39 -8.29 2.27
C ASP A 11 13.17 -7.15 1.26
N THR A 12 13.11 -7.51 -0.03
CA THR A 12 13.08 -6.60 -1.18
C THR A 12 11.85 -5.69 -1.13
N THR A 13 10.81 -6.10 -0.40
CA THR A 13 9.59 -5.33 -0.17
C THR A 13 9.87 -4.00 0.53
N ASN A 14 10.75 -3.98 1.54
CA ASN A 14 11.09 -2.74 2.25
C ASN A 14 11.98 -1.81 1.41
N LEU A 15 12.93 -2.39 0.66
CA LEU A 15 13.80 -1.66 -0.26
C LEU A 15 13.02 -1.03 -1.43
N HIS A 16 11.97 -1.70 -1.91
CA HIS A 16 11.05 -1.17 -2.91
C HIS A 16 10.26 0.02 -2.34
N LEU A 17 9.75 -0.13 -1.12
CA LEU A 17 9.04 0.92 -0.39
C LEU A 17 9.84 2.22 -0.32
N ASP A 18 11.08 2.13 0.16
CA ASP A 18 11.94 3.31 0.31
C ASP A 18 12.24 3.96 -1.05
N ARG A 19 12.44 3.15 -2.11
CA ARG A 19 12.75 3.66 -3.45
C ARG A 19 11.56 4.41 -4.08
N ASP A 20 10.35 3.89 -3.97
CA ASP A 20 9.17 4.51 -4.57
C ASP A 20 8.69 5.73 -3.76
N VAL A 21 8.81 5.68 -2.43
CA VAL A 21 8.59 6.85 -1.57
C VAL A 21 9.57 7.98 -1.92
N VAL A 22 10.86 7.68 -2.10
CA VAL A 22 11.85 8.70 -2.52
C VAL A 22 11.53 9.28 -3.90
N ALA A 23 10.99 8.47 -4.82
CA ALA A 23 10.68 8.93 -6.17
C ALA A 23 9.52 9.95 -6.22
N VAL A 24 8.55 9.84 -5.31
CA VAL A 24 7.39 10.76 -5.27
C VAL A 24 7.69 12.09 -4.56
N VAL A 25 8.75 12.17 -3.75
CA VAL A 25 9.15 13.41 -3.08
C VAL A 25 9.47 14.50 -4.11
N GLY A 26 8.91 15.68 -3.87
CA GLY A 26 9.02 16.87 -4.72
C GLY A 26 7.95 17.00 -5.81
N LEU A 27 7.09 15.99 -6.01
CA LEU A 27 5.95 16.11 -6.91
C LEU A 27 5.00 17.23 -6.45
N ASP A 28 4.55 18.06 -7.39
CA ASP A 28 3.48 19.02 -7.14
C ASP A 28 2.14 18.33 -6.90
N SER A 29 1.28 18.97 -6.10
CA SER A 29 -0.08 18.50 -5.79
C SER A 29 -0.92 18.21 -7.05
N SER A 30 -0.71 18.96 -8.14
CA SER A 30 -1.32 18.69 -9.45
C SER A 30 -0.87 17.35 -10.04
N ASN A 31 0.43 17.05 -9.99
CA ASN A 31 0.98 15.79 -10.47
C ASN A 31 0.45 14.61 -9.64
N VAL A 32 0.31 14.80 -8.32
CA VAL A 32 -0.29 13.76 -7.45
C VAL A 32 -1.74 13.49 -7.84
N ARG A 33 -2.54 14.52 -8.16
CA ARG A 33 -3.91 14.31 -8.67
C ARG A 33 -3.93 13.55 -10.00
N MET A 34 -2.93 13.74 -10.86
CA MET A 34 -2.83 13.04 -12.14
C MET A 34 -2.50 11.55 -11.97
N CYS A 35 -1.61 11.20 -11.03
CA CYS A 35 -1.21 9.80 -10.82
C CYS A 35 -2.09 9.03 -9.83
N ALA A 36 -2.40 9.61 -8.67
CA ALA A 36 -3.17 8.94 -7.63
C ALA A 36 -4.69 9.11 -7.79
N GLY A 37 -5.13 10.13 -8.52
CA GLY A 37 -6.52 10.56 -8.61
C GLY A 37 -6.90 11.58 -7.53
N MET A 38 -8.20 11.80 -7.35
CA MET A 38 -8.70 12.68 -6.29
C MET A 38 -8.62 12.01 -4.92
N PRO A 39 -8.17 12.72 -3.87
CA PRO A 39 -8.08 12.16 -2.53
C PRO A 39 -9.47 11.90 -1.94
N SER A 40 -9.55 10.87 -1.09
CA SER A 40 -10.74 10.54 -0.32
C SER A 40 -10.98 11.54 0.81
N ALA A 41 -9.91 12.11 1.37
CA ALA A 41 -9.97 13.18 2.36
C ALA A 41 -8.73 14.07 2.28
N ILE A 42 -8.86 15.33 2.70
CA ILE A 42 -7.77 16.29 2.82
C ILE A 42 -7.82 16.86 4.25
N THR A 43 -6.68 16.95 4.91
CA THR A 43 -6.51 17.65 6.19
C THR A 43 -5.49 18.75 6.02
N ILE A 44 -5.80 19.96 6.48
CA ILE A 44 -4.88 21.09 6.50
C ILE A 44 -4.25 21.12 7.90
N THR A 45 -2.92 21.00 8.00
CA THR A 45 -2.19 20.96 9.28
C THR A 45 -1.43 22.26 9.59
N GLY A 46 -1.30 23.16 8.62
CA GLY A 46 -0.68 24.48 8.75
C GLY A 46 -1.09 25.43 7.62
N GLU A 47 -0.49 26.61 7.53
CA GLU A 47 -0.80 27.58 6.46
C GLU A 47 -0.47 27.02 5.06
N ASP A 48 0.65 26.30 4.94
CA ASP A 48 1.13 25.71 3.69
C ASP A 48 1.33 24.17 3.77
N GLU A 49 0.75 23.53 4.80
CA GLU A 49 0.86 22.08 5.02
C GLU A 49 -0.48 21.37 4.89
N GLU A 50 -0.52 20.35 4.03
CA GLU A 50 -1.70 19.54 3.78
C GLU A 50 -1.35 18.04 3.80
N ILE A 51 -2.29 17.21 4.25
CA ILE A 51 -2.20 15.75 4.18
C ILE A 51 -3.39 15.23 3.40
N TRP A 52 -3.12 14.49 2.33
CA TRP A 52 -4.13 13.89 1.48
C TRP A 52 -4.20 12.39 1.72
N PHE A 53 -5.41 11.89 1.93
CA PHE A 53 -5.71 10.49 2.21
C PHE A 53 -6.35 9.83 1.01
N TYR A 54 -5.86 8.64 0.67
CA TYR A 54 -6.38 7.80 -0.41
C TYR A 54 -6.78 6.46 0.18
N GLN A 55 -8.07 6.25 0.37
CA GLN A 55 -8.59 4.98 0.88
C GLN A 55 -8.96 4.07 -0.29
N THR A 56 -8.37 2.87 -0.31
CA THR A 56 -8.73 1.82 -1.26
C THR A 56 -9.41 0.69 -0.51
N SER A 57 -10.68 0.46 -0.82
CA SER A 57 -11.38 -0.76 -0.40
C SER A 57 -10.93 -1.89 -1.31
N ILE A 58 -10.33 -2.94 -0.74
CA ILE A 58 -9.96 -4.11 -1.52
C ILE A 58 -11.26 -4.89 -1.82
N PRO A 59 -11.64 -5.06 -3.11
CA PRO A 59 -12.82 -5.83 -3.47
C PRO A 59 -12.70 -7.25 -2.94
N ARG A 60 -13.76 -7.75 -2.30
CA ARG A 60 -13.82 -9.10 -1.75
C ARG A 60 -13.63 -10.10 -2.87
N ARG A 61 -12.65 -11.01 -2.73
CA ARG A 61 -12.84 -12.36 -3.25
C ARG A 61 -13.40 -13.15 -2.09
N ASP A 62 -14.67 -13.58 -2.19
CA ASP A 62 -15.17 -14.65 -1.33
C ASP A 62 -14.32 -15.88 -1.60
N LEU A 63 -13.24 -16.02 -0.85
CA LEU A 63 -12.39 -17.20 -0.90
C LEU A 63 -13.12 -18.28 -0.11
N SER A 64 -14.07 -18.96 -0.76
CA SER A 64 -14.69 -20.17 -0.23
C SER A 64 -13.66 -21.29 -0.25
N LEU A 65 -12.85 -21.37 0.80
CA LEU A 65 -12.00 -22.53 1.06
C LEU A 65 -12.90 -23.62 1.66
N GLY A 66 -13.27 -24.61 0.83
CA GLY A 66 -13.87 -25.84 1.33
C GLY A 66 -12.81 -26.65 2.09
N ILE A 67 -12.66 -26.37 3.39
CA ILE A 67 -11.74 -27.13 4.24
C ILE A 67 -12.51 -28.35 4.77
N PRO A 68 -12.10 -29.60 4.45
CA PRO A 68 -12.72 -30.77 5.03
C PRO A 68 -12.41 -30.81 6.53
N ILE A 69 -13.43 -30.64 7.38
CA ILE A 69 -13.28 -30.80 8.83
C ILE A 69 -13.40 -32.30 9.12
N PRO A 70 -12.37 -32.95 9.68
CA PRO A 70 -12.40 -34.38 9.99
C PRO A 70 -13.12 -34.60 11.32
N VAL A 71 -14.43 -34.33 11.38
CA VAL A 71 -15.29 -34.76 12.49
C VAL A 71 -16.58 -35.31 11.90
N LEU A 72 -16.73 -36.64 12.00
CA LEU A 72 -17.97 -37.42 11.94
C LEU A 72 -19.12 -36.79 11.14
N GLY A 73 -19.19 -37.12 9.85
CA GLY A 73 -20.27 -36.73 8.95
C GLY A 73 -19.93 -35.48 8.14
N ALA A 74 -20.05 -35.58 6.81
CA ALA A 74 -19.69 -34.54 5.87
C ALA A 74 -20.48 -33.24 6.09
N ALA A 75 -19.99 -32.38 6.98
CA ALA A 75 -20.41 -30.99 7.09
C ALA A 75 -19.32 -30.11 6.49
N THR A 76 -19.60 -29.51 5.33
CA THR A 76 -18.78 -28.43 4.79
C THR A 76 -19.00 -27.19 5.66
N GLY A 77 -18.05 -26.86 6.53
CA GLY A 77 -18.07 -25.60 7.27
C GLY A 77 -17.57 -24.47 6.38
N ASN A 78 -18.39 -23.45 6.14
CA ASN A 78 -17.94 -22.20 5.53
C ASN A 78 -17.33 -21.31 6.62
N VAL A 79 -16.01 -21.15 6.62
CA VAL A 79 -15.36 -20.17 7.49
C VAL A 79 -15.41 -18.82 6.78
N SER A 80 -16.35 -17.97 7.15
CA SER A 80 -16.44 -16.59 6.66
C SER A 80 -15.47 -15.71 7.45
N LEU A 81 -14.30 -15.42 6.88
CA LEU A 81 -13.34 -14.47 7.44
C LEU A 81 -13.78 -13.05 7.06
N ASN A 82 -14.60 -12.43 7.91
CA ASN A 82 -15.15 -11.09 7.72
C ASN A 82 -14.13 -10.01 8.11
N ASN A 83 -12.97 -9.95 7.45
CA ASN A 83 -11.99 -8.90 7.71
C ASN A 83 -12.11 -7.83 6.61
N SER A 84 -12.83 -6.74 6.90
CA SER A 84 -12.83 -5.55 6.04
C SER A 84 -11.40 -5.00 5.98
N THR A 85 -10.67 -5.34 4.93
CA THR A 85 -9.29 -4.88 4.74
C THR A 85 -9.33 -3.62 3.89
N SER A 86 -9.15 -2.46 4.52
CA SER A 86 -8.97 -1.19 3.82
C SER A 86 -7.52 -0.76 3.88
N CYS A 87 -6.92 -0.51 2.72
CA CYS A 87 -5.65 0.19 2.62
C CYS A 87 -5.90 1.69 2.60
N SER A 88 -5.03 2.46 3.23
CA SER A 88 -4.96 3.91 3.07
C SER A 88 -3.54 4.31 2.67
N THR A 89 -3.42 5.32 1.84
CA THR A 89 -2.14 5.95 1.50
C THR A 89 -2.24 7.42 1.84
N GLN A 90 -1.19 7.97 2.44
CA GLN A 90 -1.11 9.37 2.83
C GLN A 90 0.02 10.06 2.08
N PHE A 91 -0.26 11.24 1.53
CA PHE A 91 0.76 12.14 0.99
C PHE A 91 0.74 13.43 1.80
N ARG A 92 1.90 13.82 2.30
CA ARG A 92 2.09 15.09 3.01
C ARG A 92 2.72 16.11 2.07
N PHE A 93 2.11 17.27 2.02
CA PHE A 93 2.52 18.39 1.21
C PHE A 93 2.99 19.54 2.08
N VAL A 94 4.07 20.17 1.67
CA VAL A 94 4.51 21.49 2.16
C VAL A 94 4.76 22.35 0.93
N ASP A 95 4.23 23.58 0.93
CA ASP A 95 4.30 24.50 -0.21
C ASP A 95 3.80 23.87 -1.52
N GLY A 96 2.76 23.03 -1.42
CA GLY A 96 2.16 22.32 -2.55
C GLY A 96 3.00 21.18 -3.14
N ARG A 97 4.11 20.79 -2.51
CA ARG A 97 4.99 19.69 -2.94
C ARG A 97 5.01 18.54 -1.94
N VAL A 98 5.08 17.30 -2.44
CA VAL A 98 5.21 16.11 -1.60
C VAL A 98 6.53 16.15 -0.84
N VAL A 99 6.45 16.15 0.50
CA VAL A 99 7.61 16.00 1.38
C VAL A 99 7.70 14.59 1.97
N GLU A 100 6.59 13.87 2.01
CA GLU A 100 6.51 12.54 2.59
C GLU A 100 5.32 11.76 2.01
N ALA A 101 5.48 10.46 1.84
CA ALA A 101 4.40 9.55 1.46
C ALA A 101 4.46 8.31 2.36
N TYR A 102 3.30 7.87 2.86
CA TYR A 102 3.24 6.74 3.77
C TYR A 102 2.04 5.83 3.49
N PRO A 103 2.26 4.51 3.31
CA PRO A 103 1.18 3.53 3.27
C PRO A 103 0.70 3.20 4.70
N SER A 104 -0.57 3.39 4.98
CA SER A 104 -1.18 3.08 6.27
C SER A 104 -2.43 2.22 6.09
N GLY A 105 -2.48 1.04 6.70
CA GLY A 105 -3.69 0.22 6.66
C GLY A 105 -3.38 -1.21 6.35
N LEU A 106 -2.78 -1.89 7.32
CA LEU A 106 -2.89 -3.33 7.57
C LEU A 106 -2.00 -3.69 8.75
N THR A 107 -2.59 -4.27 9.80
CA THR A 107 -1.83 -4.91 10.87
C THR A 107 -1.10 -6.11 10.27
N ARG A 108 0.22 -6.02 10.16
CA ARG A 108 1.22 -7.05 9.79
C ARG A 108 0.69 -8.50 9.65
N LEU A 109 -0.07 -8.81 8.61
CA LEU A 109 -0.43 -10.18 8.25
C LEU A 109 0.16 -10.46 6.87
N MET A 110 1.41 -10.92 6.85
CA MET A 110 2.12 -11.52 5.71
C MET A 110 2.33 -10.57 4.50
N GLY A 111 3.59 -10.45 4.04
CA GLY A 111 4.09 -9.36 3.18
C GLY A 111 3.40 -9.11 1.83
N GLU A 112 2.52 -10.00 1.35
CA GLU A 112 1.74 -9.80 0.12
C GLU A 112 0.71 -8.66 0.24
N GLN A 113 0.24 -8.35 1.45
CA GLN A 113 -0.76 -7.32 1.70
C GLN A 113 -0.20 -5.89 1.69
N GLN A 114 1.10 -5.70 1.93
CA GLN A 114 1.73 -4.39 1.85
C GLN A 114 1.75 -3.85 0.42
N ALA A 115 1.90 -4.73 -0.59
CA ALA A 115 1.90 -4.34 -2.00
C ALA A 115 0.59 -3.66 -2.43
N TYR A 116 -0.56 -4.08 -1.89
CA TYR A 116 -1.85 -3.47 -2.23
C TYR A 116 -1.96 -2.02 -1.74
N CYS A 117 -1.42 -1.72 -0.56
CA CYS A 117 -1.45 -0.37 0.00
C CYS A 117 -0.41 0.57 -0.63
N MET A 118 0.50 0.02 -1.44
CA MET A 118 1.54 0.76 -2.17
C MET A 118 1.12 1.19 -3.55
N THR A 119 0.05 0.61 -4.12
CA THR A 119 -0.39 0.87 -5.50
C THR A 119 -0.38 2.36 -5.88
N LYS A 120 -0.87 3.24 -4.98
CA LYS A 120 -0.89 4.69 -5.23
C LYS A 120 0.49 5.35 -5.21
N ILE A 121 1.39 4.90 -4.35
CA ILE A 121 2.77 5.36 -4.33
C ILE A 121 3.50 4.87 -5.59
N ASP A 122 3.29 3.61 -5.99
CA ASP A 122 3.94 3.03 -7.18
C ASP A 122 3.47 3.70 -8.48
N GLU A 123 2.15 3.94 -8.62
CA GLU A 123 1.57 4.70 -9.74
C GLU A 123 2.22 6.10 -9.84
N CYS A 124 2.34 6.79 -8.72
CA CYS A 124 2.96 8.11 -8.67
C CYS A 124 4.47 8.10 -8.86
N ALA A 125 5.18 7.08 -8.36
CA ALA A 125 6.61 6.93 -8.57
C ALA A 125 6.93 6.71 -10.06
N ASN A 126 6.11 5.90 -10.75
CA ASN A 126 6.24 5.68 -12.18
C ASN A 126 5.87 6.94 -12.99
N TYR A 127 4.84 7.67 -12.56
CA TYR A 127 4.51 8.97 -13.14
C TYR A 127 5.66 9.97 -12.97
N ALA A 128 6.24 10.07 -11.77
CA ALA A 128 7.37 10.94 -11.49
C ALA A 128 8.55 10.62 -12.40
N ARG A 129 8.95 9.35 -12.52
CA ARG A 129 10.07 8.92 -13.37
C ARG A 129 9.88 9.24 -14.86
N SER A 130 8.64 9.41 -15.32
CA SER A 130 8.33 9.70 -16.73
C SER A 130 8.09 11.19 -17.02
N HIS A 131 7.86 12.00 -15.99
CA HIS A 131 7.48 13.42 -16.12
C HIS A 131 8.35 14.40 -15.30
N LYS A 132 9.35 13.89 -14.57
CA LYS A 132 10.34 14.64 -13.79
C LYS A 132 11.71 14.50 -14.42
#